data_AF-A0AB34Q3M9-F1
#
_entry.id   AF-A0AB34Q3M9-F1
#
_cell.length_a   1.000
_cell.length_b   1.000
_cell.length_c   1.000
_cell.angle_alpha   90.00
_cell.angle_beta   90.00
_cell.angle_gamma   90.00
#
_symmetry.space_group_name_H-M   'P 1'
#
loop_
_entity.id
_entity.type
_entity.pdbx_description
1 polymer ?
#
loop_
_entity_poly.entity_id
_entity_poly.type
_entity_poly.pdbx_seq_one_letter_code
_entity_poly.pdbx_strand_id
1 'polypeptide(L)'
;MPQTKTRRAAAKDKREGKSASTQAGEYVKEEIDQVRDGTHGVKSTKQAIAIGLSKARRDGVDVAPRSSASKATKKKAAQDKAAATSKKPVSPARSAGAKKALKTASKGTTAKKTVGKKALSKQTTSAAKKRTASDRSTAAKKAAKTKGPAVRKAAAKKAAATRKRAEAKNA
;
A
#
# COMPACT_ATOMS: atom_id res chain seq x y z
N MET A 1 11.48 3.01 -14.29
CA MET A 1 11.69 1.87 -13.38
C MET A 1 11.84 2.41 -11.96
N PRO A 2 11.58 1.63 -10.90
CA PRO A 2 11.71 2.08 -9.51
C PRO A 2 13.16 2.45 -9.16
N GLN A 3 13.33 3.35 -8.19
CA GLN A 3 14.66 3.76 -7.74
C GLN A 3 15.40 2.60 -7.06
N THR A 4 16.73 2.60 -7.18
CA THR A 4 17.62 1.59 -6.56
C THR A 4 17.41 1.50 -5.05
N LYS A 5 17.16 2.64 -4.38
CA LYS A 5 16.84 2.71 -2.96
C LYS A 5 15.60 1.90 -2.58
N THR A 6 14.56 1.92 -3.41
CA THR A 6 13.31 1.20 -3.20
C THR A 6 13.53 -0.31 -3.35
N ARG A 7 14.28 -0.72 -4.37
CA ARG A 7 14.64 -2.13 -4.57
C ARG A 7 15.41 -2.68 -3.37
N ARG A 8 16.39 -1.91 -2.87
CA ARG A 8 17.17 -2.28 -1.69
C ARG A 8 16.32 -2.38 -0.44
N ALA A 9 15.40 -1.43 -0.22
CA ALA A 9 14.47 -1.46 0.90
C ALA A 9 13.56 -2.69 0.85
N ALA A 10 12.96 -2.98 -0.31
CA ALA A 10 12.12 -4.17 -0.50
C ALA A 10 12.91 -5.48 -0.34
N ALA A 11 14.16 -5.53 -0.80
CA ALA A 11 15.05 -6.68 -0.60
C ALA A 11 15.42 -6.89 0.88
N LYS A 12 15.67 -5.79 1.62
CA LYS A 12 15.86 -5.83 3.07
C LYS A 12 14.62 -6.39 3.76
N ASP A 13 13.43 -5.89 3.41
CA ASP A 13 12.17 -6.41 3.95
C ASP A 13 11.98 -7.91 3.67
N LYS A 14 12.35 -8.37 2.47
CA LYS A 14 12.32 -9.78 2.11
C LYS A 14 13.29 -10.60 2.95
N ARG A 15 14.52 -10.12 3.17
CA ARG A 15 15.53 -10.79 4.03
C ARG A 15 15.07 -10.87 5.49
N GLU A 16 14.35 -9.86 5.96
CA GLU A 16 13.73 -9.85 7.30
C GLU A 16 12.46 -10.73 7.40
N GLY A 17 12.11 -11.47 6.33
CA GLY A 17 10.95 -12.35 6.32
C GLY A 17 9.60 -11.62 6.32
N LYS A 18 9.58 -10.33 5.98
CA LYS A 18 8.32 -9.55 5.95
C LYS A 18 7.45 -9.98 4.78
N SER A 19 6.14 -9.78 4.93
CA SER A 19 5.16 -10.16 3.91
C SER A 19 5.37 -9.42 2.59
N ALA A 20 4.93 -10.01 1.48
CA ALA A 20 4.98 -9.38 0.16
C ALA A 20 4.25 -8.02 0.09
N SER A 21 3.17 -7.86 0.87
CA SER A 21 2.47 -6.58 0.98
C SER A 21 3.30 -5.49 1.66
N THR A 22 4.19 -5.88 2.58
CA THR A 22 5.11 -4.96 3.27
C THR A 22 6.24 -4.55 2.32
N GLN A 23 6.84 -5.53 1.64
CA GLN A 23 7.85 -5.30 0.60
C GLN A 23 7.34 -4.34 -0.50
N ALA A 24 6.10 -4.53 -0.96
CA ALA A 24 5.49 -3.64 -1.95
C ALA A 24 5.12 -2.25 -1.41
N GLY A 25 5.06 -2.09 -0.08
CA GLY A 25 4.86 -0.82 0.58
C GLY A 25 5.95 0.20 0.21
N GLU A 26 7.18 -0.25 0.02
CA GLU A 26 8.30 0.58 -0.42
C GLU A 26 8.05 1.22 -1.80
N TYR A 27 7.49 0.46 -2.74
CA TYR A 27 7.14 0.97 -4.08
C TYR A 27 5.96 1.92 -4.05
N VAL A 28 4.97 1.66 -3.18
CA VAL A 28 3.84 2.58 -2.97
C VAL A 28 4.31 3.88 -2.33
N LYS A 29 5.26 3.81 -1.40
CA LYS A 29 5.88 4.99 -0.78
C LYS A 29 6.66 5.80 -1.81
N GLU A 30 7.51 5.17 -2.60
CA GLU A 30 8.24 5.85 -3.69
C GLU A 30 7.27 6.54 -4.67
N GLU A 31 6.20 5.87 -5.05
CA GLU A 31 5.19 6.44 -5.95
C GLU A 31 4.47 7.66 -5.34
N ILE A 32 4.15 7.60 -4.04
CA ILE A 32 3.57 8.72 -3.31
C ILE A 32 4.54 9.90 -3.25
N ASP A 33 5.82 9.63 -3.01
CA ASP A 33 6.87 10.66 -2.94
C ASP A 33 7.09 11.30 -4.32
N GLN A 34 7.15 10.51 -5.41
CA GLN A 34 7.23 11.04 -6.79
C GLN A 34 6.07 11.96 -7.17
N VAL A 35 4.85 11.64 -6.72
CA VAL A 35 3.68 12.50 -6.95
C VAL A 35 3.76 13.78 -6.13
N ARG A 36 4.33 13.74 -4.91
CA ARG A 36 4.55 14.95 -4.09
C ARG A 36 5.61 15.86 -4.69
N ASP A 37 6.69 15.26 -5.20
CA ASP A 37 7.80 15.96 -5.85
C ASP A 37 7.39 16.53 -7.22
N GLY A 38 6.19 16.22 -7.72
CA GLY A 38 5.68 16.72 -8.99
C GLY A 38 6.24 16.01 -10.22
N THR A 39 6.95 14.89 -10.06
CA THR A 39 7.52 14.09 -11.17
C THR A 39 6.42 13.66 -12.16
N HIS A 40 5.26 13.25 -11.62
CA HIS A 40 4.06 12.95 -12.40
C HIS A 40 2.80 13.12 -11.56
N GLY A 41 1.68 13.34 -12.25
CA GLY A 41 0.36 13.46 -11.63
C GLY A 41 -0.37 12.12 -11.50
N VAL A 42 -1.34 12.08 -10.59
CA VAL A 42 -2.33 11.00 -10.48
C VAL A 42 -3.71 11.61 -10.28
N LYS A 43 -4.76 10.90 -10.72
CA LYS A 43 -6.16 11.30 -10.55
C LYS A 43 -6.70 11.04 -9.15
N SER A 44 -6.08 10.14 -8.39
CA SER A 44 -6.55 9.76 -7.05
C SER A 44 -5.49 9.03 -6.23
N THR A 45 -5.66 8.99 -4.91
CA THR A 45 -4.85 8.20 -3.98
C THR A 45 -4.82 6.71 -4.35
N LYS A 46 -5.98 6.16 -4.74
CA LYS A 46 -6.08 4.75 -5.14
C LYS A 46 -5.26 4.46 -6.39
N GLN A 47 -5.17 5.42 -7.32
CA GLN A 47 -4.35 5.27 -8.51
C GLN A 47 -2.85 5.26 -8.16
N ALA A 48 -2.37 6.14 -7.29
CA ALA A 48 -0.97 6.11 -6.83
C ALA A 48 -0.63 4.75 -6.20
N ILE A 49 -1.48 4.25 -5.29
CA ILE A 49 -1.28 2.92 -4.70
C ILE A 49 -1.27 1.83 -5.79
N ALA A 50 -2.17 1.89 -6.77
CA ALA A 50 -2.21 0.91 -7.85
C ALA A 50 -0.96 0.95 -8.74
N ILE A 51 -0.43 2.14 -9.07
CA ILE A 51 0.82 2.28 -9.85
C ILE A 51 1.99 1.69 -9.06
N GLY A 52 2.11 2.02 -7.77
CA GLY A 52 3.15 1.46 -6.89
C GLY A 52 3.08 -0.08 -6.80
N LEU A 53 1.88 -0.65 -6.65
CA LEU A 53 1.70 -2.11 -6.64
C LEU A 53 2.04 -2.76 -7.99
N SER A 54 1.70 -2.12 -9.11
CA SER A 54 2.09 -2.60 -10.44
C SER A 54 3.60 -2.54 -10.65
N LYS A 55 4.28 -1.49 -10.16
CA LYS A 55 5.76 -1.41 -10.16
C LYS A 55 6.37 -2.55 -9.35
N ALA A 56 5.87 -2.80 -8.15
CA ALA A 56 6.35 -3.88 -7.28
C ALA A 56 6.24 -5.26 -7.96
N ARG A 57 5.10 -5.56 -8.60
CA ARG A 57 4.92 -6.84 -9.32
C ARG A 57 5.88 -7.00 -10.49
N ARG A 58 6.09 -5.93 -11.27
CA ARG A 58 7.04 -5.92 -12.39
C ARG A 58 8.49 -6.03 -11.93
N ASP A 59 8.78 -5.66 -10.69
CA ASP A 59 10.09 -5.83 -10.07
C ASP A 59 10.25 -7.18 -9.35
N GLY A 60 9.27 -8.08 -9.49
CA GLY A 60 9.35 -9.45 -8.96
C GLY A 60 8.82 -9.62 -7.53
N VAL A 61 8.19 -8.60 -6.93
CA VAL A 61 7.53 -8.76 -5.62
C VAL A 61 6.23 -9.55 -5.79
N ASP A 62 6.07 -10.65 -5.05
CA ASP A 62 4.93 -11.57 -5.18
C ASP A 62 3.65 -11.05 -4.48
N VAL A 63 3.15 -9.90 -4.93
CA VAL A 63 1.91 -9.32 -4.40
C VAL A 63 0.69 -9.82 -5.16
N ALA A 64 -0.01 -10.78 -4.57
CA ALA A 64 -1.29 -11.23 -5.07
C ALA A 64 -2.35 -10.09 -5.04
N PRO A 65 -3.23 -10.01 -6.06
CA PRO A 65 -4.43 -9.20 -5.96
C PRO A 65 -5.34 -9.75 -4.86
N ARG A 66 -6.22 -8.91 -4.30
CA ARG A 66 -7.23 -9.38 -3.33
C ARG A 66 -8.14 -10.43 -3.97
N SER A 67 -8.62 -11.39 -3.19
CA SER A 67 -9.57 -12.41 -3.66
C SER A 67 -10.84 -11.80 -4.26
N SER A 68 -11.35 -10.73 -3.66
CA SER A 68 -12.49 -9.95 -4.12
C SER A 68 -12.19 -8.93 -5.23
N ALA A 69 -10.97 -8.91 -5.77
CA ALA A 69 -10.65 -8.04 -6.90
C ALA A 69 -11.35 -8.51 -8.18
N SER A 70 -11.71 -7.55 -9.05
CA SER A 70 -12.35 -7.84 -10.34
C SER A 70 -11.46 -8.70 -11.25
N LYS A 71 -12.09 -9.44 -12.18
CA LYS A 71 -11.38 -10.25 -13.19
C LYS A 71 -10.32 -9.42 -13.94
N ALA A 72 -10.67 -8.20 -14.33
CA ALA A 72 -9.75 -7.26 -14.98
C ALA A 72 -8.53 -6.92 -14.11
N THR A 73 -8.72 -6.70 -12.80
CA THR A 73 -7.62 -6.42 -11.87
C THR A 73 -6.71 -7.64 -11.70
N LYS A 74 -7.29 -8.84 -11.60
CA LYS A 74 -6.54 -10.10 -11.51
C LYS A 74 -5.72 -10.35 -12.79
N LYS A 75 -6.33 -10.17 -13.97
CA LYS A 75 -5.66 -10.26 -15.27
C LYS A 75 -4.49 -9.27 -15.36
N LYS A 76 -4.70 -8.03 -14.93
CA LYS A 76 -3.64 -7.01 -14.93
C LYS A 76 -2.49 -7.37 -14.00
N ALA A 77 -2.79 -7.86 -12.79
CA ALA A 77 -1.76 -8.30 -11.85
C ALA A 77 -0.92 -9.46 -12.40
N ALA A 78 -1.56 -10.42 -13.08
CA ALA A 78 -0.87 -11.52 -13.76
C ALA A 78 0.04 -11.01 -14.89
N GLN A 79 -0.43 -10.07 -15.70
CA GLN A 79 0.40 -9.43 -16.74
C GLN A 79 1.60 -8.69 -16.16
N ASP A 80 1.41 -7.94 -15.06
CA ASP A 80 2.50 -7.22 -14.40
C ASP A 80 3.53 -8.20 -13.80
N LYS A 81 3.09 -9.36 -13.28
CA LYS A 81 3.99 -10.44 -12.82
C LYS A 81 4.75 -11.08 -13.97
N ALA A 82 4.08 -11.39 -15.09
CA ALA A 82 4.73 -11.94 -16.29
C ALA A 82 5.74 -10.95 -16.91
N ALA A 83 5.47 -9.64 -16.80
CA ALA A 83 6.40 -8.62 -17.26
C ALA A 83 7.70 -8.56 -16.45
N ALA A 84 7.75 -9.12 -15.23
CA ALA A 84 8.97 -9.17 -14.43
C ALA A 84 10.05 -10.10 -15.01
N THR A 85 9.64 -11.15 -15.71
CA THR A 85 10.54 -12.12 -16.35
C THR A 85 10.72 -11.88 -17.85
N SER A 86 9.95 -10.95 -18.42
CA SER A 86 10.02 -10.63 -19.84
C SER A 86 11.23 -9.76 -20.17
N LYS A 87 12.02 -10.18 -21.16
CA LYS A 87 13.13 -9.40 -21.73
C LYS A 87 12.67 -8.40 -22.81
N LYS A 88 11.37 -8.29 -23.09
CA LYS A 88 10.86 -7.41 -24.15
C LYS A 88 11.08 -5.93 -23.79
N PRO A 89 11.69 -5.13 -24.67
CA PRO A 89 11.90 -3.72 -24.40
C PRO A 89 10.57 -2.97 -24.33
N VAL A 90 10.56 -1.88 -23.56
CA VAL A 90 9.40 -0.99 -23.48
C VAL A 90 9.30 -0.20 -24.77
N SER A 91 8.17 -0.30 -25.47
CA SER A 91 7.90 0.54 -26.65
C SER A 91 7.90 2.03 -26.26
N PRO A 92 8.79 2.86 -26.84
CA PRO A 92 8.87 4.29 -26.52
C PRO A 92 7.58 5.03 -26.86
N ALA A 93 7.00 4.77 -28.04
CA ALA A 93 5.75 5.39 -28.49
C ALA A 93 4.58 5.10 -27.54
N ARG A 94 4.42 3.83 -27.13
CA ARG A 94 3.38 3.43 -26.18
C ARG A 94 3.57 4.08 -24.81
N SER A 95 4.82 4.18 -24.37
CA SER A 95 5.18 4.83 -23.10
C SER A 95 4.85 6.33 -23.13
N ALA A 96 5.22 7.02 -24.21
CA ALA A 96 4.92 8.44 -24.41
C ALA A 96 3.40 8.70 -24.43
N GLY A 97 2.63 7.89 -25.15
CA GLY A 97 1.17 7.97 -25.19
C GLY A 97 0.54 7.79 -23.80
N ALA A 98 1.00 6.80 -23.03
CA ALA A 98 0.52 6.56 -21.67
C ALA A 98 0.83 7.72 -20.72
N LYS A 99 2.02 8.33 -20.84
CA LYS A 99 2.40 9.53 -20.06
C LYS A 99 1.52 10.73 -20.40
N LYS A 100 1.27 10.98 -21.69
CA LYS A 100 0.40 12.07 -22.14
C LYS A 100 -1.02 11.89 -21.63
N ALA A 101 -1.58 10.67 -21.74
CA ALA A 101 -2.90 10.34 -21.23
C ALA A 101 -2.99 10.55 -19.70
N LEU A 102 -1.97 10.16 -18.94
CA LEU A 102 -1.93 10.39 -17.50
C LEU A 102 -1.87 11.88 -17.15
N LYS A 103 -1.06 12.67 -17.87
CA LYS A 103 -0.96 14.12 -17.70
C LYS A 103 -2.32 14.79 -17.93
N THR A 104 -3.01 14.43 -19.02
CA THR A 104 -4.36 14.95 -19.32
C THR A 104 -5.36 14.52 -18.25
N ALA A 105 -5.38 13.24 -17.87
CA ALA A 105 -6.32 12.70 -16.89
C ALA A 105 -6.11 13.20 -15.45
N SER A 106 -4.93 13.75 -15.14
CA SER A 106 -4.61 14.33 -13.84
C SER A 106 -4.64 15.86 -13.84
N LYS A 107 -4.98 16.51 -14.97
CA LYS A 107 -5.11 17.96 -15.07
C LYS A 107 -6.08 18.49 -14.00
N GLY A 108 -5.69 19.53 -13.28
CA GLY A 108 -6.47 20.11 -12.18
C GLY A 108 -6.43 19.31 -10.86
N THR A 109 -5.73 18.18 -10.83
CA THR A 109 -5.55 17.38 -9.61
C THR A 109 -4.21 17.72 -8.97
N THR A 110 -4.21 18.19 -7.72
CA THR A 110 -2.99 18.53 -6.99
C THR A 110 -2.51 17.37 -6.13
N ALA A 111 -1.20 17.31 -5.87
CA ALA A 111 -0.62 16.34 -4.94
C ALA A 111 -1.26 16.41 -3.54
N LYS A 112 -1.62 17.61 -3.07
CA LYS A 112 -2.34 17.81 -1.79
C LYS A 112 -3.68 17.08 -1.77
N LYS A 113 -4.42 17.06 -2.89
CA LYS A 113 -5.72 16.37 -3.02
C LYS A 113 -5.59 14.85 -3.14
N THR A 114 -4.47 14.33 -3.64
CA THR A 114 -4.31 12.88 -3.92
C THR A 114 -3.42 12.15 -2.94
N VAL A 115 -2.24 12.69 -2.65
CA VAL A 115 -1.21 12.06 -1.81
C VAL A 115 -0.88 12.89 -0.57
N GLY A 116 -1.66 13.94 -0.30
CA GLY A 116 -1.60 14.71 0.94
C GLY A 116 -2.10 13.91 2.15
N LYS A 117 -1.75 14.37 3.36
CA LYS A 117 -2.07 13.70 4.62
C LYS A 117 -3.56 13.36 4.75
N LYS A 118 -4.46 14.31 4.44
CA LYS A 118 -5.92 14.13 4.51
C LYS A 118 -6.42 13.05 3.55
N ALA A 119 -5.90 13.02 2.31
CA ALA A 119 -6.31 12.06 1.30
C ALA A 119 -5.89 10.63 1.67
N LEU A 120 -4.63 10.46 2.11
CA LEU A 120 -4.12 9.18 2.59
C LEU A 120 -4.87 8.70 3.84
N SER A 121 -5.10 9.60 4.81
CA SER A 121 -5.88 9.28 6.02
C SER A 121 -7.29 8.81 5.67
N LYS A 122 -7.98 9.48 4.73
CA LYS A 122 -9.32 9.05 4.30
C LYS A 122 -9.28 7.63 3.73
N GLN A 123 -8.30 7.33 2.88
CA GLN A 123 -8.16 6.00 2.29
C GLN A 123 -7.87 4.92 3.35
N THR A 124 -7.01 5.18 4.33
CA THR A 124 -6.70 4.22 5.40
C THR A 124 -7.89 4.02 6.33
N THR A 125 -8.59 5.08 6.73
CA THR A 125 -9.80 4.97 7.55
C THR A 125 -10.91 4.20 6.81
N SER A 126 -11.15 4.48 5.53
CA SER A 126 -12.11 3.73 4.73
C SER A 126 -11.75 2.25 4.60
N ALA A 127 -10.46 1.92 4.48
CA ALA A 127 -10.01 0.52 4.47
C ALA A 127 -10.21 -0.15 5.83
N ALA A 128 -9.90 0.54 6.93
CA ALA A 128 -10.08 0.04 8.28
C ALA A 128 -11.56 -0.24 8.61
N LYS A 129 -12.47 0.63 8.17
CA LYS A 129 -13.93 0.45 8.36
C LYS A 129 -14.48 -0.84 7.73
N LYS A 130 -13.81 -1.38 6.68
CA LYS A 130 -14.23 -2.62 6.02
C LYS A 130 -13.77 -3.89 6.74
N ARG A 131 -12.97 -3.78 7.81
CA ARG A 131 -12.49 -4.95 8.56
C ARG A 131 -13.60 -5.47 9.47
N THR A 132 -13.91 -6.75 9.36
CA THR A 132 -14.90 -7.42 10.22
C THR A 132 -14.36 -7.59 11.65
N ALA A 133 -15.24 -7.94 12.60
CA ALA A 133 -14.81 -8.28 13.97
C ALA A 133 -13.80 -9.45 13.97
N SER A 134 -14.03 -10.45 13.10
CA SER A 134 -13.13 -11.58 12.92
C SER A 134 -11.75 -11.16 12.41
N ASP A 135 -11.67 -10.26 11.42
CA ASP A 135 -10.39 -9.75 10.89
C ASP A 135 -9.59 -8.98 11.95
N ARG A 136 -10.29 -8.25 12.83
CA ARG A 136 -9.68 -7.50 13.93
C ARG A 136 -9.18 -8.47 15.01
N SER A 137 -9.97 -9.47 15.36
CA SER A 137 -9.60 -10.52 16.33
C SER A 137 -8.38 -11.30 15.86
N THR A 138 -8.36 -11.75 14.61
CA THR A 138 -7.24 -12.49 14.02
C THR A 138 -5.95 -11.65 14.01
N ALA A 139 -6.05 -10.37 13.66
CA ALA A 139 -4.90 -9.46 13.70
C ALA A 139 -4.38 -9.26 15.14
N ALA A 140 -5.28 -9.11 16.12
CA ALA A 140 -4.90 -8.98 17.53
C ALA A 140 -4.21 -10.26 18.04
N LYS A 141 -4.74 -11.44 17.72
CA LYS A 141 -4.13 -12.74 18.06
C LYS A 141 -2.73 -12.87 17.45
N LYS A 142 -2.55 -12.52 16.17
CA LYS A 142 -1.23 -12.52 15.52
C LYS A 142 -0.24 -11.58 16.22
N ALA A 143 -0.67 -10.38 16.57
CA ALA A 143 0.17 -9.41 17.27
C ALA A 143 0.52 -9.88 18.71
N ALA A 144 -0.40 -10.55 19.40
CA ALA A 144 -0.13 -11.09 20.73
C ALA A 144 0.96 -12.17 20.71
N LYS A 145 0.99 -13.00 19.65
CA LYS A 145 2.00 -14.06 19.47
C LYS A 145 3.42 -13.52 19.33
N THR A 146 3.61 -12.32 18.78
CA THR A 146 4.94 -11.72 18.56
C THR A 146 5.35 -10.72 19.65
N LYS A 147 4.45 -10.38 20.59
CA LYS A 147 4.75 -9.46 21.68
C LYS A 147 5.50 -10.15 22.81
N GLY A 148 6.64 -9.57 23.19
CA GLY A 148 7.36 -9.92 24.41
C GLY A 148 6.60 -9.54 25.70
N PRO A 149 7.01 -10.07 26.86
CA PRO A 149 6.30 -9.91 28.15
C PRO A 149 6.02 -8.44 28.52
N ALA A 150 6.99 -7.55 28.35
CA ALA A 150 6.87 -6.13 28.66
C ALA A 150 5.76 -5.45 27.83
N VAL A 151 5.69 -5.73 26.53
CA VAL A 151 4.69 -5.16 25.63
C VAL A 151 3.30 -5.74 25.92
N ARG A 152 3.21 -7.01 26.34
CA ARG A 152 1.95 -7.62 26.80
C ARG A 152 1.43 -6.94 28.07
N LYS A 153 2.30 -6.73 29.07
CA LYS A 153 1.96 -6.04 30.33
C LYS A 153 1.47 -4.61 30.09
N ALA A 154 2.17 -3.84 29.26
CA ALA A 154 1.76 -2.48 28.91
C ALA A 154 0.40 -2.44 28.19
N ALA A 155 0.17 -3.38 27.26
CA ALA A 155 -1.12 -3.47 26.56
C ALA A 155 -2.28 -3.81 27.50
N ALA A 156 -2.07 -4.72 28.46
CA ALA A 156 -3.08 -5.06 29.47
C ALA A 156 -3.42 -3.87 30.38
N LYS A 157 -2.40 -3.14 30.87
CA LYS A 157 -2.62 -1.90 31.65
C LYS A 157 -3.42 -0.87 30.88
N LYS A 158 -3.10 -0.65 29.60
CA LYS A 158 -3.86 0.26 28.73
C LYS A 158 -5.31 -0.19 28.56
N ALA A 159 -5.54 -1.49 28.35
CA ALA A 159 -6.89 -2.04 28.20
C ALA A 159 -7.75 -1.87 29.46
N ALA A 160 -7.17 -2.06 30.65
CA ALA A 160 -7.83 -1.81 31.92
C ALA A 160 -8.19 -0.33 32.08
N ALA A 161 -7.24 0.58 31.81
CA ALA A 161 -7.48 2.02 31.88
C ALA A 161 -8.58 2.50 30.91
N THR A 162 -8.64 1.91 29.70
CA THR A 162 -9.71 2.23 28.73
C THR A 162 -11.08 1.73 29.16
N ARG A 163 -11.17 0.56 29.81
CA ARG A 163 -12.44 0.04 30.36
C ARG A 163 -12.96 0.94 31.47
N LYS A 164 -12.11 1.27 32.45
CA LYS A 164 -12.44 2.20 33.54
C LYS A 164 -12.93 3.56 33.02
N ARG A 165 -12.30 4.11 31.97
CA ARG A 165 -12.74 5.36 31.33
C ARG A 165 -14.06 5.24 30.57
N ALA A 166 -14.38 4.08 30.02
CA ALA A 166 -15.65 3.85 29.32
C ALA A 166 -16.79 3.70 30.34
N GLU A 167 -16.56 2.96 31.42
CA GLU A 167 -17.48 2.82 32.55
C GLU A 167 -17.78 4.19 33.17
N ALA A 168 -16.75 4.99 33.47
CA ALA A 168 -16.92 6.34 34.01
C ALA A 168 -17.57 7.37 33.06
N LYS A 169 -17.76 7.04 31.77
CA LYS A 169 -18.50 7.87 30.82
C LYS A 169 -19.97 7.46 30.70
N ASN A 170 -20.29 6.26 31.15
CA ASN A 170 -21.63 5.67 31.11
C ASN A 170 -22.32 5.67 32.49
N ALA A 171 -21.60 6.12 33.53
CA ALA A 171 -22.11 6.45 34.85
C ALA A 171 -22.32 7.98 34.92
#